data_AF-A0A9P6WDI1-F1
#
_entry.id   AF-A0A9P6WDI1-F1
#
_cell.length_a   1.000
_cell.length_b   1.000
_cell.length_c   1.000
_cell.angle_alpha   90.00
_cell.angle_beta   90.00
_cell.angle_gamma   90.00
#
_symmetry.space_group_name_H-M   'P 1'
#
loop_
_entity.id
_entity.type
_entity.pdbx_description
1 polymer ?
#
loop_
_entity_poly.entity_id
_entity_poly.type
_entity_poly.pdbx_seq_one_letter_code
_entity_poly.pdbx_strand_id
1 'polypeptide(L)'
;MKSRIWSEARVYTSVNKQKDKEYWDYENTAIEWSTNNKDYEIETKVGRGKYSEVFRGVQMKSGSQIVIKMLKPVKKKKIKREIKILLNLSNEENPVTAQPFKIDNYYTNKKESILQFKRDYLFDLPHNGHENIIQLFDIIKDPISRTPALIFEYVENVDFRILYPKLTDYDMRYYMMELLKALDYCHSMGIMHRDVKPHNVMIDHKQRKLRLIDWGLAEFYHINMEYNVRVASRFFKGPELLVDYRMYDYSLDMWSFGTMLASMIFQKEPFFHGTSNTDQLVKIVRVLGTDDFEKYLKKYEIELPKEFHDMDQYIRRPWYRFINESNKHLSGNEAIIDLIDNLLRYDHQERLTAREAMGHDWFAPVR
;
A
#
# COMPACT_ATOMS: atom_id res chain seq x y z
N MET A 1 8.88 -24.98 -1.31
CA MET A 1 8.54 -23.76 -2.05
C MET A 1 7.23 -24.00 -2.77
N LYS A 2 6.29 -23.07 -2.65
CA LYS A 2 4.94 -23.13 -3.26
C LYS A 2 4.95 -22.66 -4.72
N SER A 3 5.77 -21.66 -5.04
CA SER A 3 5.81 -21.03 -6.37
C SER A 3 6.68 -21.85 -7.33
N ARG A 4 6.14 -22.18 -8.51
CA ARG A 4 6.86 -22.92 -9.55
C ARG A 4 7.78 -22.02 -10.36
N ILE A 5 7.24 -20.91 -10.87
CA ILE A 5 8.00 -19.85 -11.52
C ILE A 5 8.30 -18.74 -10.54
N TRP A 6 9.58 -18.39 -10.41
CA TRP A 6 10.03 -17.36 -9.48
C TRP A 6 9.84 -15.96 -10.05
N SER A 7 9.60 -14.99 -9.17
CA SER A 7 9.49 -13.58 -9.52
C SER A 7 10.35 -12.72 -8.61
N GLU A 8 10.83 -11.62 -9.20
CA GLU A 8 11.63 -10.61 -8.54
C GLU A 8 11.03 -9.24 -8.87
N ALA A 9 11.06 -8.31 -7.92
CA ALA A 9 10.55 -6.96 -8.10
C ALA A 9 11.21 -6.29 -9.31
N ARG A 10 10.43 -5.55 -10.12
CA ARG A 10 10.95 -4.83 -11.31
C ARG A 10 11.98 -3.76 -10.95
N VAL A 11 11.72 -3.08 -9.83
CA VAL A 11 12.48 -1.95 -9.31
C VAL A 11 12.83 -2.22 -7.86
N TYR A 12 13.86 -1.55 -7.33
CA TYR A 12 14.28 -1.68 -5.92
C TYR A 12 14.50 -3.15 -5.48
N THR A 13 14.97 -4.01 -6.39
CA THR A 13 15.05 -5.46 -6.19
C THR A 13 16.03 -5.84 -5.08
N SER A 14 17.14 -5.09 -4.94
CA SER A 14 18.26 -5.46 -4.07
C SER A 14 18.43 -4.59 -2.83
N VAL A 15 17.45 -3.76 -2.44
CA VAL A 15 17.60 -2.80 -1.31
C VAL A 15 18.04 -3.51 -0.03
N ASN A 16 17.32 -4.54 0.42
CA ASN A 16 17.67 -5.27 1.65
C ASN A 16 18.85 -6.23 1.49
N LYS A 17 19.38 -6.41 0.27
CA LYS A 17 20.68 -7.07 0.04
C LYS A 17 21.84 -6.09 0.26
N GLN A 18 21.61 -4.80 0.02
CA GLN A 18 22.60 -3.73 0.17
C GLN A 18 22.63 -3.16 1.60
N LYS A 19 21.51 -3.21 2.32
CA LYS A 19 21.42 -2.81 3.74
C LYS A 19 21.87 -3.93 4.68
N ASP A 20 22.46 -3.56 5.81
CA ASP A 20 22.89 -4.50 6.85
C ASP A 20 21.71 -5.25 7.48
N LYS A 21 22.01 -6.41 8.10
CA LYS A 21 21.00 -7.21 8.83
C LYS A 21 20.28 -6.38 9.88
N GLU A 22 20.97 -5.46 10.55
CA GLU A 22 20.39 -4.58 11.54
C GLU A 22 19.23 -3.73 11.01
N TYR A 23 19.16 -3.49 9.70
CA TYR A 23 18.07 -2.74 9.06
C TYR A 23 16.78 -3.56 9.00
N TRP A 24 16.83 -4.82 8.56
CA TRP A 24 15.63 -5.61 8.24
C TRP A 24 15.36 -6.78 9.20
N ASP A 25 16.33 -7.19 10.02
CA ASP A 25 16.19 -8.30 10.98
C ASP A 25 15.46 -7.86 12.25
N TYR A 26 14.16 -7.62 12.09
CA TYR A 26 13.28 -7.21 13.18
C TYR A 26 13.09 -8.32 14.24
N GLU A 27 13.35 -9.60 13.93
CA GLU A 27 13.19 -10.67 14.92
C GLU A 27 14.26 -10.55 16.02
N ASN A 28 15.48 -10.20 15.63
CA ASN A 28 16.63 -10.03 16.52
C ASN A 28 16.80 -8.61 17.08
N THR A 29 15.97 -7.65 16.68
CA THR A 29 15.98 -6.29 17.25
C THR A 29 15.51 -6.28 18.71
N ALA A 30 16.25 -5.61 19.60
CA ALA A 30 15.79 -5.28 20.95
C ALA A 30 14.93 -4.01 20.91
N ILE A 31 13.74 -4.04 21.53
CA ILE A 31 12.90 -2.85 21.68
C ILE A 31 13.16 -2.26 23.05
N GLU A 32 13.64 -1.03 23.07
CA GLU A 32 13.70 -0.20 24.27
C GLU A 32 12.32 0.46 24.45
N TRP A 33 11.58 -0.03 25.44
CA TRP A 33 10.26 0.50 25.77
C TRP A 33 10.42 1.67 26.72
N SER A 34 9.82 2.80 26.39
CA SER A 34 9.74 3.91 27.33
C SER A 34 8.78 3.57 28.46
N THR A 35 9.15 3.97 29.69
CA THR A 35 8.35 3.82 30.91
C THR A 35 7.59 5.10 31.28
N ASN A 36 7.66 6.12 30.42
CA ASN A 36 7.16 7.48 30.63
C ASN A 36 5.65 7.63 30.37
N ASN A 37 4.80 6.66 30.69
CA ASN A 37 3.37 6.75 30.35
C ASN A 37 2.65 7.98 30.93
N LYS A 38 3.21 8.60 31.97
CA LYS A 38 2.72 9.84 32.56
C LYS A 38 2.91 11.07 31.65
N ASP A 39 3.72 10.96 30.60
CA ASP A 39 3.93 12.01 29.59
C ASP A 39 2.76 12.11 28.60
N TYR A 40 1.81 11.16 28.62
CA TYR A 40 0.70 11.09 27.67
C TYR A 40 -0.64 10.93 28.39
N GLU A 41 -1.62 11.78 28.04
CA GLU A 41 -3.00 11.65 28.48
C GLU A 41 -3.85 11.02 27.37
N ILE A 42 -4.57 9.95 27.69
CA ILE A 42 -5.53 9.32 26.78
C ILE A 42 -6.86 10.06 26.91
N GLU A 43 -7.37 10.59 25.80
CA GLU A 43 -8.66 11.26 25.75
C GLU A 43 -9.75 10.29 25.21
N THR A 44 -10.03 10.39 23.91
CA THR A 44 -11.17 9.74 23.26
C THR A 44 -10.73 8.64 22.34
N LYS A 45 -11.55 7.59 22.23
CA LYS A 45 -11.31 6.54 21.25
C LYS A 45 -11.68 7.05 19.85
N VAL A 46 -10.72 7.01 18.93
CA VAL A 46 -10.90 7.48 17.54
C VAL A 46 -10.97 6.34 16.54
N GLY A 47 -10.55 5.13 16.92
CA GLY A 47 -10.57 4.00 16.01
C GLY A 47 -10.36 2.65 16.67
N ARG A 48 -10.59 1.60 15.88
CA ARG A 48 -10.24 0.23 16.25
C ARG A 48 -9.77 -0.54 15.02
N GLY A 49 -8.71 -1.33 15.20
CA GLY A 49 -8.22 -2.27 14.22
C GLY A 49 -8.39 -3.71 14.68
N LYS A 50 -8.06 -4.64 13.77
CA LYS A 50 -7.97 -6.06 14.11
C LYS A 50 -6.94 -6.31 15.23
N TYR A 51 -5.86 -5.54 15.25
CA TYR A 51 -4.71 -5.72 16.14
C TYR A 51 -4.50 -4.59 17.15
N SER A 52 -5.38 -3.57 17.16
CA SER A 52 -5.22 -2.41 18.04
C SER A 52 -6.53 -1.74 18.39
N GLU A 53 -6.47 -0.90 19.41
CA GLU A 53 -7.43 0.17 19.68
C GLU A 53 -6.68 1.50 19.60
N VAL A 54 -7.32 2.51 19.02
CA VAL A 54 -6.66 3.77 18.69
C VAL A 54 -7.39 4.90 19.42
N PHE A 55 -6.62 5.67 20.17
CA PHE A 55 -7.11 6.78 20.96
C PHE A 55 -6.43 8.07 20.52
N ARG A 56 -7.16 9.16 20.55
CA ARG A 56 -6.59 10.50 20.58
C ARG A 56 -6.12 10.77 22.00
N GLY A 57 -5.03 11.51 22.12
CA GLY A 57 -4.49 11.96 23.38
C GLY A 57 -3.69 13.25 23.23
N VAL A 58 -3.05 13.65 24.31
CA VAL A 58 -2.20 14.85 24.37
C VAL A 58 -0.86 14.49 25.00
N GLN A 59 0.23 15.02 24.46
CA GLN A 59 1.54 14.98 25.10
C GLN A 59 1.63 16.10 26.15
N MET A 60 1.73 15.72 27.42
CA MET A 60 1.57 16.65 28.56
C MET A 60 2.60 17.79 28.58
N LYS A 61 3.82 17.56 28.09
CA LYS A 61 4.90 18.55 28.11
C LYS A 61 4.70 19.68 27.08
N SER A 62 4.16 19.34 25.91
CA SER A 62 4.04 20.29 24.78
C SER A 62 2.60 20.77 24.56
N GLY A 63 1.61 20.04 25.08
CA GLY A 63 0.19 20.25 24.75
C GLY A 63 -0.17 19.76 23.34
N SER A 64 0.76 19.13 22.61
CA SER A 64 0.52 18.65 21.26
C SER A 64 -0.42 17.45 21.24
N GLN A 65 -1.35 17.45 20.29
CA GLN A 65 -2.23 16.30 20.02
C GLN A 65 -1.43 15.13 19.45
N ILE A 66 -1.74 13.93 19.94
CA ILE A 66 -1.10 12.68 19.52
C ILE A 66 -2.13 11.56 19.35
N VAL A 67 -1.70 10.47 18.73
CA VAL A 67 -2.48 9.24 18.62
C VAL A 67 -1.79 8.12 19.37
N ILE A 68 -2.53 7.42 20.22
CA ILE A 68 -2.07 6.29 21.01
C ILE A 68 -2.69 5.02 20.43
N LYS A 69 -1.87 4.21 19.76
CA LYS A 69 -2.27 2.90 19.23
C LYS A 69 -1.93 1.83 20.26
N MET A 70 -2.90 1.45 21.08
CA MET A 70 -2.76 0.34 22.03
C MET A 70 -2.83 -1.00 21.28
N LEU A 71 -1.80 -1.82 21.41
CA LEU A 71 -1.68 -3.08 20.67
C LEU A 71 -2.36 -4.23 21.44
N LYS A 72 -3.23 -4.96 20.76
CA LYS A 72 -3.83 -6.20 21.29
C LYS A 72 -2.77 -7.31 21.38
N PRO A 73 -2.99 -8.37 22.19
CA PRO A 73 -2.08 -9.51 22.24
C PRO A 73 -1.85 -10.14 20.85
N VAL A 74 -0.63 -10.00 20.34
CA VAL A 74 -0.17 -10.59 19.08
C VAL A 74 1.24 -11.17 19.26
N LYS A 75 1.70 -11.98 18.29
CA LYS A 75 3.08 -12.51 18.31
C LYS A 75 4.08 -11.35 18.40
N LYS A 76 5.01 -11.39 19.37
CA LYS A 76 6.01 -10.33 19.62
C LYS A 76 6.72 -9.86 18.35
N LYS A 77 7.05 -10.79 17.45
CA LYS A 77 7.71 -10.46 16.18
C LYS A 77 6.93 -9.52 15.27
N LYS A 78 5.59 -9.53 15.31
CA LYS A 78 4.76 -8.58 14.56
C LYS A 78 4.91 -7.16 15.09
N ILE A 79 4.97 -7.02 16.42
CA ILE A 79 5.19 -5.73 17.09
C ILE A 79 6.59 -5.20 16.76
N LYS A 80 7.62 -6.06 16.87
CA LYS A 80 8.98 -5.70 16.47
C LYS A 80 9.07 -5.26 15.01
N ARG A 81 8.40 -5.97 14.10
CA ARG A 81 8.37 -5.61 12.68
C ARG A 81 7.74 -4.25 12.43
N GLU A 82 6.58 -3.98 13.02
CA GLU A 82 5.89 -2.69 12.86
C GLU A 82 6.75 -1.53 13.37
N ILE A 83 7.32 -1.68 14.57
CA ILE A 83 8.24 -0.69 15.16
C ILE A 83 9.46 -0.49 14.26
N LYS A 84 10.11 -1.58 13.84
CA LYS A 84 11.34 -1.51 13.04
C LYS A 84 11.11 -0.79 11.71
N ILE A 85 10.01 -1.11 11.03
CA ILE A 85 9.62 -0.46 9.78
C ILE A 85 9.36 1.03 10.01
N LEU A 86 8.58 1.40 11.02
CA LEU A 86 8.29 2.79 11.34
C LEU A 86 9.55 3.60 11.67
N LEU A 87 10.44 3.04 12.50
CA LEU A 87 11.71 3.68 12.84
C LEU A 87 12.60 3.85 11.60
N ASN A 88 12.73 2.82 10.76
CA ASN A 88 13.52 2.91 9.53
C ASN A 88 12.96 3.96 8.57
N LEU A 89 11.63 4.06 8.42
CA LEU A 89 10.99 5.03 7.54
C LEU A 89 11.04 6.46 8.09
N SER A 90 11.04 6.65 9.42
CA SER A 90 11.07 7.98 10.04
C SER A 90 12.50 8.53 10.21
N ASN A 91 13.48 7.65 10.39
CA ASN A 91 14.86 8.03 10.73
C ASN A 91 15.83 8.05 9.54
N GLU A 92 15.36 7.82 8.31
CA GLU A 92 16.23 7.93 7.13
C GLU A 92 16.50 9.40 6.82
N GLU A 93 17.70 9.86 7.16
CA GLU A 93 18.13 11.25 6.98
C GLU A 93 18.32 11.63 5.51
N ASN A 94 18.62 10.64 4.65
CA ASN A 94 18.89 10.88 3.22
C ASN A 94 18.00 10.00 2.33
N PRO A 95 16.67 10.23 2.28
CA PRO A 95 15.77 9.46 1.43
C PRO A 95 16.22 9.44 -0.03
N VAL A 96 16.38 8.26 -0.62
CA VAL A 96 16.79 8.09 -2.04
C VAL A 96 15.82 8.82 -2.98
N THR A 97 14.54 8.87 -2.61
CA THR A 97 13.50 9.58 -3.38
C THR A 97 13.62 11.10 -3.37
N ALA A 98 14.37 11.67 -2.42
CA ALA A 98 14.68 13.10 -2.35
C ALA A 98 16.01 13.46 -3.06
N GLN A 99 16.68 12.47 -3.68
CA GLN A 99 17.92 12.67 -4.42
C GLN A 99 17.67 12.69 -5.94
N PRO A 100 18.61 13.22 -6.75
CA PRO A 100 18.52 13.17 -8.20
C PRO A 100 18.31 11.73 -8.72
N PHE A 101 17.29 11.55 -9.56
CA PHE A 101 16.91 10.25 -10.07
C PHE A 101 17.97 9.66 -11.01
N LYS A 102 18.19 8.35 -10.89
CA LYS A 102 19.12 7.58 -11.74
C LYS A 102 18.42 6.35 -12.27
N ILE A 103 18.00 6.40 -13.53
CA ILE A 103 17.17 5.35 -14.16
C ILE A 103 17.82 3.96 -14.11
N ASP A 104 19.15 3.88 -14.26
CA ASP A 104 19.91 2.63 -14.21
C ASP A 104 19.86 1.93 -12.85
N ASN A 105 19.70 2.72 -11.79
CA ASN A 105 19.56 2.27 -10.41
C ASN A 105 18.11 2.00 -10.02
N TYR A 106 17.14 2.42 -10.84
CA TYR A 106 15.71 2.22 -10.59
C TYR A 106 15.24 0.86 -11.10
N TYR A 107 15.41 0.61 -12.40
CA TYR A 107 15.03 -0.66 -13.03
C TYR A 107 16.11 -1.72 -12.79
N THR A 108 16.12 -2.28 -11.59
CA THR A 108 17.14 -3.22 -11.11
C THR A 108 16.93 -4.66 -11.59
N ASN A 109 15.71 -5.05 -11.98
CA ASN A 109 15.49 -6.34 -12.64
C ASN A 109 15.84 -6.22 -14.13
N LYS A 110 16.95 -6.84 -14.54
CA LYS A 110 17.52 -6.74 -15.89
C LYS A 110 17.07 -7.86 -16.83
N LYS A 111 16.11 -8.72 -16.45
CA LYS A 111 15.57 -9.76 -17.34
C LYS A 111 14.85 -9.10 -18.52
N GLU A 112 15.17 -9.50 -19.76
CA GLU A 112 14.60 -8.91 -20.98
C GLU A 112 13.07 -8.95 -21.00
N SER A 113 12.49 -10.09 -20.59
CA SER A 113 11.04 -10.29 -20.44
C SER A 113 10.37 -9.38 -19.41
N ILE A 114 11.16 -8.67 -18.59
CA ILE A 114 10.70 -7.71 -17.59
C ILE A 114 10.93 -6.27 -18.07
N LEU A 115 12.03 -6.04 -18.78
CA LEU A 115 12.38 -4.72 -19.31
C LEU A 115 11.35 -4.22 -20.34
N GLN A 116 10.65 -5.12 -21.04
CA GLN A 116 9.53 -4.75 -21.93
C GLN A 116 8.37 -4.03 -21.20
N PHE A 117 8.27 -4.13 -19.88
CA PHE A 117 7.23 -3.45 -19.10
C PHE A 117 7.63 -2.03 -18.68
N LYS A 118 8.83 -1.55 -18.98
CA LYS A 118 9.17 -0.14 -18.81
C LYS A 118 8.20 0.72 -19.60
N ARG A 119 7.72 1.80 -19.01
CA ARG A 119 6.91 2.81 -19.71
C ARG A 119 7.81 3.89 -20.30
N ASP A 120 7.32 4.50 -21.37
CA ASP A 120 7.99 5.64 -22.02
C ASP A 120 7.86 6.94 -21.19
N TYR A 121 7.06 6.91 -20.13
CA TYR A 121 6.89 7.98 -19.15
C TYR A 121 7.25 7.49 -17.75
N LEU A 122 7.82 8.38 -16.94
CA LEU A 122 8.00 8.20 -15.50
C LEU A 122 8.23 9.55 -14.81
N PHE A 123 7.99 9.60 -13.50
CA PHE A 123 8.37 10.75 -12.69
C PHE A 123 9.81 10.62 -12.20
N ASP A 124 10.70 11.41 -12.78
CA ASP A 124 12.15 11.38 -12.58
C ASP A 124 12.68 12.54 -11.71
N LEU A 125 11.79 13.30 -11.08
CA LEU A 125 12.18 14.35 -10.14
C LEU A 125 12.31 13.80 -8.70
N PRO A 126 13.14 14.44 -7.86
CA PRO A 126 13.10 14.25 -6.42
C PRO A 126 11.71 14.59 -5.84
N HIS A 127 11.30 13.93 -4.77
CA HIS A 127 10.06 14.25 -4.07
C HIS A 127 10.13 13.98 -2.56
N ASN A 128 9.21 14.61 -1.83
CA ASN A 128 9.08 14.57 -0.37
C ASN A 128 8.22 13.40 0.14
N GLY A 129 8.25 12.24 -0.53
CA GLY A 129 7.37 11.11 -0.18
C GLY A 129 7.54 10.57 1.25
N HIS A 130 8.71 10.79 1.84
CA HIS A 130 9.02 10.47 3.23
C HIS A 130 8.19 11.29 4.24
N GLU A 131 7.79 12.52 3.88
CA GLU A 131 6.92 13.34 4.72
C GLU A 131 5.49 12.77 4.79
N ASN A 132 5.07 11.95 3.83
CA ASN A 132 3.74 11.35 3.78
C ASN A 132 3.62 10.04 4.56
N ILE A 133 4.65 9.65 5.31
CA ILE A 133 4.61 8.52 6.25
C ILE A 133 4.25 9.04 7.63
N ILE A 134 3.35 8.34 8.33
CA ILE A 134 3.00 8.68 9.71
C ILE A 134 4.22 8.63 10.62
N GLN A 135 4.42 9.69 11.41
CA GLN A 135 5.56 9.77 12.31
C GLN A 135 5.31 9.03 13.62
N LEU A 136 6.21 8.12 13.98
CA LEU A 136 6.25 7.44 15.28
C LEU A 136 7.09 8.28 16.25
N PHE A 137 6.44 8.84 17.27
CA PHE A 137 7.09 9.69 18.27
C PHE A 137 7.67 8.90 19.45
N ASP A 138 6.99 7.85 19.90
CA ASP A 138 7.41 7.08 21.06
C ASP A 138 6.81 5.67 21.06
N ILE A 139 7.42 4.78 21.84
CA ILE A 139 7.05 3.37 21.99
C ILE A 139 6.97 3.08 23.48
N ILE A 140 5.75 3.04 24.00
CA ILE A 140 5.52 2.91 25.43
C ILE A 140 4.99 1.53 25.81
N LYS A 141 5.19 1.15 27.06
CA LYS A 141 4.59 -0.06 27.61
C LYS A 141 4.07 0.17 29.01
N ASP A 142 2.80 -0.15 29.23
CA ASP A 142 2.23 -0.01 30.55
C ASP A 142 2.93 -0.86 31.60
N PRO A 143 3.44 -0.30 32.73
CA PRO A 143 4.11 -1.10 33.73
C PRO A 143 3.16 -2.07 34.43
N ILE A 144 1.86 -1.74 34.52
CA ILE A 144 0.84 -2.53 35.22
C ILE A 144 0.17 -3.52 34.26
N SER A 145 -0.51 -3.03 33.22
CA SER A 145 -1.22 -3.84 32.23
C SER A 145 -0.30 -4.55 31.24
N ARG A 146 0.97 -4.12 31.15
CA ARG A 146 1.99 -4.64 30.21
C ARG A 146 1.59 -4.48 28.74
N THR A 147 0.58 -3.65 28.45
CA THR A 147 0.09 -3.37 27.10
C THR A 147 1.09 -2.50 26.34
N PRO A 148 1.62 -2.98 25.20
CA PRO A 148 2.42 -2.15 24.30
C PRO A 148 1.54 -1.10 23.62
N ALA A 149 2.03 0.13 23.49
CA ALA A 149 1.39 1.15 22.69
C ALA A 149 2.43 1.95 21.87
N LEU A 150 1.98 2.42 20.71
CA LEU A 150 2.76 3.25 19.80
C LEU A 150 2.15 4.65 19.78
N ILE A 151 3.00 5.67 19.92
CA ILE A 151 2.60 7.08 19.96
C ILE A 151 2.93 7.71 18.62
N PHE A 152 1.93 8.29 17.96
CA PHE A 152 2.04 8.87 16.62
C PHE A 152 1.66 10.34 16.58
N GLU A 153 2.05 11.01 15.50
CA GLU A 153 1.45 12.29 15.13
C GLU A 153 -0.08 12.18 15.00
N TYR A 154 -0.78 13.25 15.37
CA TYR A 154 -2.21 13.38 15.10
C TYR A 154 -2.46 13.95 13.69
N VAL A 155 -3.48 13.42 13.02
CA VAL A 155 -3.97 13.93 11.74
C VAL A 155 -5.48 14.15 11.87
N GLU A 156 -5.94 15.36 11.57
CA GLU A 156 -7.36 15.73 11.58
C GLU A 156 -8.07 15.09 10.38
N ASN A 157 -8.39 13.80 10.51
CA ASN A 157 -8.92 13.00 9.43
C ASN A 157 -10.46 13.04 9.35
N VAL A 158 -10.97 13.10 8.13
CA VAL A 158 -12.40 12.87 7.83
C VAL A 158 -12.57 11.47 7.23
N ASP A 159 -13.58 10.71 7.68
CA ASP A 159 -13.88 9.38 7.11
C ASP A 159 -14.04 9.48 5.58
N PHE A 160 -13.37 8.58 4.85
CA PHE A 160 -13.32 8.62 3.40
C PHE A 160 -14.72 8.56 2.73
N ARG A 161 -15.71 7.92 3.37
CA ARG A 161 -17.10 7.87 2.85
C ARG A 161 -17.78 9.24 2.89
N ILE A 162 -17.28 10.15 3.73
CA ILE A 162 -17.74 11.54 3.83
C ILE A 162 -16.86 12.44 2.96
N LEU A 163 -15.54 12.22 2.94
CA LEU A 163 -14.58 13.08 2.25
C LEU A 163 -14.55 12.83 0.73
N TYR A 164 -14.41 11.59 0.28
CA TYR A 164 -14.18 11.27 -1.14
C TYR A 164 -15.29 11.78 -2.06
N PRO A 165 -16.60 11.70 -1.71
CA PRO A 165 -17.67 12.26 -2.54
C PRO A 165 -17.61 13.78 -2.71
N LYS A 166 -16.83 14.49 -1.88
CA LYS A 166 -16.68 15.96 -1.92
C LYS A 166 -15.43 16.41 -2.66
N LEU A 167 -14.52 15.49 -2.99
CA LEU A 167 -13.25 15.83 -3.64
C LEU A 167 -13.51 16.20 -5.11
N THR A 168 -12.85 17.27 -5.56
CA THR A 168 -12.80 17.60 -6.99
C THR A 168 -11.86 16.63 -7.72
N ASP A 169 -11.92 16.62 -9.05
CA ASP A 169 -10.95 15.87 -9.88
C ASP A 169 -9.50 16.27 -9.53
N TYR A 170 -9.23 17.56 -9.34
CA TYR A 170 -7.92 18.05 -8.92
C TYR A 170 -7.51 17.53 -7.54
N ASP A 171 -8.42 17.53 -6.56
CA ASP A 171 -8.11 17.00 -5.23
C ASP A 171 -7.82 15.51 -5.27
N MET A 172 -8.57 14.73 -6.06
CA MET A 172 -8.29 13.30 -6.25
C MET A 172 -6.91 13.09 -6.86
N ARG A 173 -6.56 13.82 -7.93
CA ARG A 173 -5.22 13.77 -8.53
C ARG A 173 -4.14 14.10 -7.51
N TYR A 174 -4.32 15.17 -6.74
CA TYR A 174 -3.37 15.59 -5.72
C TYR A 174 -3.16 14.52 -4.64
N TYR A 175 -4.23 14.03 -4.00
CA TYR A 175 -4.08 13.05 -2.92
C TYR A 175 -3.54 11.70 -3.42
N MET A 176 -3.90 11.30 -4.64
CA MET A 176 -3.37 10.07 -5.22
C MET A 176 -1.89 10.23 -5.63
N MET A 177 -1.45 11.42 -6.05
CA MET A 177 -0.03 11.74 -6.22
C MET A 177 0.72 11.67 -4.88
N GLU A 178 0.17 12.27 -3.82
CA GLU A 178 0.79 12.24 -2.49
C GLU A 178 0.92 10.81 -1.92
N LEU A 179 -0.07 9.96 -2.19
CA LEU A 179 0.00 8.54 -1.84
C LEU A 179 1.03 7.78 -2.68
N LEU A 180 1.15 8.04 -3.98
CA LEU A 180 2.19 7.44 -4.82
C LEU A 180 3.59 7.82 -4.35
N LYS A 181 3.80 9.08 -3.94
CA LYS A 181 5.07 9.52 -3.34
C LYS A 181 5.39 8.73 -2.06
N ALA A 182 4.41 8.49 -1.20
CA ALA A 182 4.58 7.69 0.01
C ALA A 182 4.96 6.24 -0.31
N LEU A 183 4.31 5.65 -1.31
CA LEU A 183 4.60 4.29 -1.77
C LEU A 183 5.98 4.18 -2.42
N ASP A 184 6.35 5.11 -3.31
CA ASP A 184 7.70 5.11 -3.91
C ASP A 184 8.78 5.21 -2.85
N TYR A 185 8.56 6.05 -1.83
CA TYR A 185 9.49 6.16 -0.71
C TYR A 185 9.65 4.83 0.03
N CYS A 186 8.56 4.20 0.50
CA CYS A 186 8.70 2.94 1.25
C CYS A 186 9.22 1.79 0.37
N HIS A 187 8.88 1.77 -0.92
CA HIS A 187 9.44 0.80 -1.88
C HIS A 187 10.94 1.01 -2.08
N SER A 188 11.42 2.26 -2.18
CA SER A 188 12.84 2.60 -2.24
C SER A 188 13.61 2.20 -0.98
N MET A 189 12.90 2.13 0.15
CA MET A 189 13.38 1.66 1.45
C MET A 189 13.30 0.13 1.60
N GLY A 190 12.92 -0.59 0.53
CA GLY A 190 12.84 -2.04 0.51
C GLY A 190 11.66 -2.59 1.32
N ILE A 191 10.58 -1.82 1.47
CA ILE A 191 9.43 -2.16 2.32
C ILE A 191 8.15 -2.17 1.48
N MET A 192 7.36 -3.25 1.61
CA MET A 192 6.00 -3.34 1.08
C MET A 192 4.99 -3.00 2.19
N HIS A 193 3.97 -2.17 1.91
CA HIS A 193 2.95 -1.83 2.91
C HIS A 193 1.96 -2.97 3.15
N ARG A 194 1.48 -3.61 2.07
CA ARG A 194 0.57 -4.78 2.04
C ARG A 194 -0.81 -4.59 2.68
N ASP A 195 -1.27 -3.34 2.84
CA ASP A 195 -2.62 -3.02 3.33
C ASP A 195 -3.04 -1.59 2.95
N VAL A 196 -2.68 -1.16 1.74
CA VAL A 196 -3.11 0.14 1.19
C VAL A 196 -4.61 0.10 0.96
N LYS A 197 -5.34 1.03 1.59
CA LYS A 197 -6.81 1.16 1.52
C LYS A 197 -7.23 2.51 2.12
N PRO A 198 -8.46 3.00 1.86
CA PRO A 198 -8.90 4.32 2.35
C PRO A 198 -8.75 4.50 3.87
N HIS A 199 -9.01 3.45 4.67
CA HIS A 199 -8.92 3.51 6.13
C HIS A 199 -7.48 3.72 6.65
N ASN A 200 -6.47 3.41 5.83
CA ASN A 200 -5.07 3.55 6.17
C ASN A 200 -4.43 4.79 5.52
N VAL A 201 -5.24 5.67 4.92
CA VAL A 201 -4.82 6.93 4.33
C VAL A 201 -5.53 8.06 5.07
N MET A 202 -4.80 8.74 5.95
CA MET A 202 -5.34 9.85 6.72
C MET A 202 -5.20 11.14 5.92
N ILE A 203 -6.29 11.91 5.79
CA ILE A 203 -6.31 13.16 5.04
C ILE A 203 -6.87 14.29 5.90
N ASP A 204 -6.03 15.28 6.18
CA ASP A 204 -6.48 16.61 6.59
C ASP A 204 -6.68 17.44 5.32
N HIS A 205 -7.93 17.58 4.94
CA HIS A 205 -8.28 18.27 3.69
C HIS A 205 -8.01 19.77 3.75
N LYS A 206 -8.15 20.39 4.93
CA LYS A 206 -7.94 21.83 5.11
C LYS A 206 -6.47 22.20 4.93
N GLN A 207 -5.57 21.32 5.37
CA GLN A 207 -4.12 21.52 5.26
C GLN A 207 -3.51 20.87 4.01
N ARG A 208 -4.30 20.21 3.16
CA ARG A 208 -3.82 19.38 2.04
C ARG A 208 -2.74 18.35 2.46
N LYS A 209 -2.88 17.80 3.67
CA LYS A 209 -1.93 16.85 4.27
C LYS A 209 -2.44 15.42 4.11
N LEU A 210 -1.59 14.52 3.64
CA LEU A 210 -1.84 13.08 3.57
C LEU A 210 -0.81 12.32 4.41
N ARG A 211 -1.26 11.27 5.12
CA ARG A 211 -0.37 10.32 5.82
C ARG A 211 -0.79 8.89 5.55
N LEU A 212 0.16 8.06 5.12
CA LEU A 212 0.01 6.61 5.06
C LEU A 212 0.29 6.02 6.45
N ILE A 213 -0.69 5.30 6.99
CA ILE A 213 -0.67 4.75 8.35
C ILE A 213 -0.77 3.22 8.35
N ASP A 214 -0.66 2.63 9.53
CA ASP A 214 -0.89 1.19 9.79
C ASP A 214 0.10 0.24 9.09
N TRP A 215 1.37 0.36 9.51
CA TRP A 215 2.49 -0.46 9.04
C TRP A 215 2.56 -1.86 9.68
N GLY A 216 1.51 -2.28 10.41
CA GLY A 216 1.50 -3.57 11.12
C GLY A 216 1.51 -4.80 10.20
N LEU A 217 1.06 -4.65 8.96
CA LEU A 217 1.11 -5.70 7.92
C LEU A 217 2.29 -5.55 6.96
N ALA A 218 3.05 -4.46 7.04
CA ALA A 218 4.20 -4.22 6.17
C ALA A 218 5.30 -5.29 6.33
N GLU A 219 6.23 -5.34 5.37
CA GLU A 219 7.34 -6.30 5.35
C GLU A 219 8.52 -5.79 4.54
N PHE A 220 9.71 -6.25 4.92
CA PHE A 220 10.92 -6.09 4.12
C PHE A 220 10.90 -7.02 2.90
N TYR A 221 11.16 -6.47 1.72
CA TYR A 221 11.30 -7.21 0.48
C TYR A 221 12.67 -7.89 0.38
N HIS A 222 12.69 -9.19 0.14
CA HIS A 222 13.87 -10.01 -0.09
C HIS A 222 13.65 -10.82 -1.36
N ILE A 223 14.66 -10.82 -2.22
CA ILE A 223 14.64 -11.50 -3.51
C ILE A 223 14.24 -12.98 -3.33
N ASN A 224 13.26 -13.44 -4.11
CA ASN A 224 12.73 -14.82 -4.11
C ASN A 224 12.13 -15.30 -2.77
N MET A 225 11.86 -14.40 -1.83
CA MET A 225 11.21 -14.78 -0.57
C MET A 225 9.72 -15.10 -0.78
N GLU A 226 9.27 -16.22 -0.22
CA GLU A 226 7.85 -16.57 -0.19
C GLU A 226 7.19 -15.92 1.03
N TYR A 227 6.26 -15.00 0.77
CA TYR A 227 5.51 -14.30 1.80
C TYR A 227 4.16 -14.95 2.10
N ASN A 228 3.61 -14.61 3.28
CA ASN A 228 2.25 -15.01 3.63
C ASN A 228 1.22 -14.22 2.82
N VAL A 229 0.27 -14.90 2.19
CA VAL A 229 -0.80 -14.28 1.39
C VAL A 229 -2.03 -13.85 2.20
N ARG A 230 -2.10 -14.23 3.48
CA ARG A 230 -3.16 -13.81 4.43
C ARG A 230 -2.87 -12.43 5.03
N VAL A 231 -2.54 -11.49 4.14
CA VAL A 231 -2.34 -10.06 4.38
C VAL A 231 -3.37 -9.26 3.58
N ALA A 232 -3.33 -7.93 3.70
CA ALA A 232 -4.30 -6.99 3.14
C ALA A 232 -5.76 -7.22 3.59
N SER A 233 -6.59 -6.24 3.31
CA SER A 233 -8.05 -6.31 3.47
C SER A 233 -8.70 -6.85 2.20
N ARG A 234 -9.73 -7.71 2.32
CA ARG A 234 -10.28 -8.53 1.21
C ARG A 234 -10.44 -7.78 -0.12
N PHE A 235 -11.10 -6.61 -0.09
CA PHE A 235 -11.44 -5.84 -1.30
C PHE A 235 -10.23 -5.28 -2.07
N PHE A 236 -9.08 -5.19 -1.41
CA PHE A 236 -7.83 -4.62 -1.93
C PHE A 236 -6.79 -5.71 -2.22
N LYS A 237 -7.13 -6.99 -2.05
CA LYS A 237 -6.20 -8.09 -2.31
C LYS A 237 -5.88 -8.18 -3.81
N GLY A 238 -4.59 -8.17 -4.13
CA GLY A 238 -4.08 -8.53 -5.45
C GLY A 238 -4.38 -9.99 -5.81
N PRO A 239 -4.54 -10.31 -7.11
CA PRO A 239 -4.72 -11.67 -7.60
C PRO A 239 -3.70 -12.66 -7.02
N GLU A 240 -2.44 -12.26 -6.89
CA GLU A 240 -1.34 -13.05 -6.32
C GLU A 240 -1.66 -13.57 -4.91
N LEU A 241 -2.39 -12.81 -4.09
CA LEU A 241 -2.79 -13.23 -2.75
C LEU A 241 -3.94 -14.25 -2.76
N LEU A 242 -4.80 -14.16 -3.78
CA LEU A 242 -6.00 -15.00 -3.91
C LEU A 242 -5.68 -16.36 -4.54
N VAL A 243 -4.69 -16.40 -5.43
CA VAL A 243 -4.20 -17.64 -6.07
C VAL A 243 -3.02 -18.29 -5.34
N ASP A 244 -2.64 -17.77 -4.16
CA ASP A 244 -1.52 -18.25 -3.32
C ASP A 244 -0.14 -18.21 -4.02
N TYR A 245 0.09 -17.20 -4.87
CA TYR A 245 1.42 -16.91 -5.42
C TYR A 245 2.22 -16.11 -4.39
N ARG A 246 3.29 -16.72 -3.83
CA ARG A 246 3.94 -16.21 -2.60
C ARG A 246 5.15 -15.33 -2.85
N MET A 247 5.75 -15.37 -4.03
CA MET A 247 6.91 -14.54 -4.40
C MET A 247 6.46 -13.20 -5.01
N TYR A 248 5.56 -12.50 -4.31
CA TYR A 248 5.10 -11.17 -4.71
C TYR A 248 6.03 -10.07 -4.18
N ASP A 249 5.84 -8.85 -4.68
CA ASP A 249 6.68 -7.69 -4.38
C ASP A 249 5.85 -6.39 -4.19
N TYR A 250 6.51 -5.24 -4.26
CA TYR A 250 5.93 -3.89 -4.13
C TYR A 250 4.70 -3.63 -5.01
N SER A 251 4.62 -4.30 -6.16
CA SER A 251 3.48 -4.22 -7.09
C SER A 251 2.13 -4.64 -6.50
N LEU A 252 2.11 -5.33 -5.35
CA LEU A 252 0.90 -5.58 -4.57
C LEU A 252 0.26 -4.28 -4.06
N ASP A 253 1.08 -3.33 -3.63
CA ASP A 253 0.61 -2.02 -3.18
C ASP A 253 0.04 -1.21 -4.35
N MET A 254 0.60 -1.38 -5.55
CA MET A 254 0.12 -0.74 -6.78
C MET A 254 -1.23 -1.26 -7.24
N TRP A 255 -1.49 -2.57 -7.08
CA TRP A 255 -2.85 -3.12 -7.25
C TRP A 255 -3.82 -2.49 -6.26
N SER A 256 -3.44 -2.49 -4.98
CA SER A 256 -4.27 -1.94 -3.89
C SER A 256 -4.61 -0.46 -4.16
N PHE A 257 -3.62 0.33 -4.57
CA PHE A 257 -3.79 1.71 -5.04
C PHE A 257 -4.77 1.81 -6.21
N GLY A 258 -4.60 0.98 -7.25
CA GLY A 258 -5.49 0.94 -8.40
C GLY A 258 -6.94 0.60 -8.03
N THR A 259 -7.17 -0.32 -7.09
CA THR A 259 -8.53 -0.67 -6.65
C THR A 259 -9.19 0.48 -5.88
N MET A 260 -8.40 1.23 -5.10
CA MET A 260 -8.87 2.43 -4.40
C MET A 260 -9.21 3.54 -5.40
N LEU A 261 -8.32 3.78 -6.37
CA LEU A 261 -8.54 4.75 -7.44
C LEU A 261 -9.80 4.42 -8.25
N ALA A 262 -9.96 3.16 -8.68
CA ALA A 262 -11.15 2.73 -9.41
C ALA A 262 -12.44 2.93 -8.62
N SER A 263 -12.42 2.71 -7.30
CA SER A 263 -13.58 2.99 -6.45
C SER A 263 -13.94 4.48 -6.43
N MET A 264 -12.93 5.36 -6.27
CA MET A 264 -13.12 6.82 -6.27
C MET A 264 -13.66 7.32 -7.60
N ILE A 265 -13.04 6.91 -8.71
CA ILE A 265 -13.37 7.38 -10.06
C ILE A 265 -14.72 6.87 -10.54
N PHE A 266 -15.01 5.58 -10.32
CA PHE A 266 -16.28 4.99 -10.75
C PHE A 266 -17.40 5.13 -9.71
N GLN A 267 -17.10 5.76 -8.56
CA GLN A 267 -18.03 5.94 -7.43
C GLN A 267 -18.70 4.62 -7.01
N LYS A 268 -17.90 3.56 -6.91
CA LYS A 268 -18.35 2.21 -6.59
C LYS A 268 -17.49 1.61 -5.48
N GLU A 269 -17.97 1.74 -4.24
CA GLU A 269 -17.22 1.38 -3.03
C GLU A 269 -17.75 0.10 -2.35
N PRO A 270 -16.90 -0.92 -2.14
CA PRO A 270 -15.61 -1.16 -2.80
C PRO A 270 -15.79 -1.56 -4.28
N PHE A 271 -14.77 -1.32 -5.11
CA PHE A 271 -14.87 -1.61 -6.56
C PHE A 271 -15.04 -3.11 -6.85
N PHE A 272 -14.20 -3.94 -6.21
CA PHE A 272 -14.28 -5.40 -6.22
C PHE A 272 -14.87 -5.90 -4.90
N HIS A 273 -16.19 -6.09 -4.88
CA HIS A 273 -16.95 -6.42 -3.68
C HIS A 273 -17.19 -7.94 -3.53
N GLY A 274 -16.16 -8.69 -3.10
CA GLY A 274 -16.27 -10.12 -2.82
C GLY A 274 -16.83 -10.44 -1.44
N THR A 275 -17.77 -11.37 -1.37
CA THR A 275 -18.38 -11.86 -0.12
C THR A 275 -17.48 -12.85 0.64
N SER A 276 -16.58 -13.52 -0.08
CA SER A 276 -15.53 -14.42 0.44
C SER A 276 -14.21 -14.17 -0.29
N ASN A 277 -13.10 -14.84 0.09
CA ASN A 277 -11.87 -14.76 -0.71
C ASN A 277 -12.07 -15.39 -2.10
N THR A 278 -12.86 -16.46 -2.18
CA THR A 278 -13.17 -17.12 -3.44
C THR A 278 -13.97 -16.19 -4.35
N ASP A 279 -15.06 -15.60 -3.83
CA ASP A 279 -15.88 -14.64 -4.57
C ASP A 279 -15.13 -13.33 -4.88
N GLN A 280 -14.13 -12.95 -4.08
CA GLN A 280 -13.26 -11.81 -4.38
C GLN A 280 -12.52 -12.00 -5.70
N LEU A 281 -11.96 -13.19 -5.95
CA LEU A 281 -11.31 -13.47 -7.23
C LEU A 281 -12.32 -13.47 -8.36
N VAL A 282 -13.51 -14.06 -8.15
CA VAL A 282 -14.61 -14.03 -9.12
C VAL A 282 -14.99 -12.59 -9.50
N LYS A 283 -15.07 -11.66 -8.53
CA LYS A 283 -15.35 -10.25 -8.83
C LYS A 283 -14.27 -9.60 -9.68
N ILE A 284 -13.01 -9.98 -9.49
CA ILE A 284 -11.89 -9.49 -10.30
C ILE A 284 -11.98 -10.07 -11.72
N VAL A 285 -12.16 -11.39 -11.84
CA VAL A 285 -12.23 -12.08 -13.14
C VAL A 285 -13.42 -11.63 -13.97
N ARG A 286 -14.55 -11.33 -13.34
CA ARG A 286 -15.72 -10.72 -14.00
C ARG A 286 -15.44 -9.37 -14.67
N VAL A 287 -14.37 -8.68 -14.27
CA VAL A 287 -13.97 -7.39 -14.87
C VAL A 287 -12.83 -7.57 -15.85
N LEU A 288 -11.75 -8.23 -15.42
CA LEU A 288 -10.53 -8.36 -16.22
C LEU A 288 -10.60 -9.50 -17.26
N GLY A 289 -11.59 -10.39 -17.14
CA GLY A 289 -11.83 -11.49 -18.08
C GLY A 289 -11.03 -12.76 -17.76
N THR A 290 -11.55 -13.91 -18.20
CA THR A 290 -10.93 -15.21 -17.96
C THR A 290 -9.71 -15.46 -18.84
N ASP A 291 -9.68 -14.99 -20.09
CA ASP A 291 -8.55 -15.21 -21.01
C ASP A 291 -7.21 -14.71 -20.45
N ASP A 292 -7.19 -13.47 -19.93
CA ASP A 292 -5.98 -12.89 -19.35
C ASP A 292 -5.64 -13.51 -17.98
N PHE A 293 -6.65 -14.02 -17.26
CA PHE A 293 -6.45 -14.76 -16.02
C PHE A 293 -5.74 -16.09 -16.29
N GLU A 294 -6.18 -16.85 -17.29
CA GLU A 294 -5.56 -18.12 -17.68
C GLU A 294 -4.13 -17.93 -18.20
N LYS A 295 -3.86 -16.85 -18.97
CA LYS A 295 -2.49 -16.48 -19.38
C LYS A 295 -1.59 -16.21 -18.18
N TYR A 296 -2.09 -15.48 -17.18
CA TYR A 296 -1.36 -15.21 -15.93
C TYR A 296 -1.03 -16.51 -15.17
N LEU A 297 -2.03 -17.39 -14.98
CA LEU A 297 -1.81 -18.69 -14.32
C LEU A 297 -0.80 -19.54 -15.07
N LYS A 298 -0.89 -19.58 -16.41
CA LYS A 298 0.06 -20.30 -17.26
C LYS A 298 1.47 -19.73 -17.17
N LYS A 299 1.63 -18.40 -17.20
CA LYS A 299 2.93 -17.72 -17.09
C LYS A 299 3.70 -18.12 -15.84
N TYR A 300 2.99 -18.24 -14.71
CA TYR A 300 3.60 -18.56 -13.42
C TYR A 300 3.47 -20.03 -12.99
N GLU A 301 2.89 -20.87 -13.85
CA GLU A 301 2.51 -22.26 -13.56
C GLU A 301 1.75 -22.41 -12.23
N ILE A 302 0.78 -21.53 -12.00
CA ILE A 302 0.01 -21.51 -10.75
C ILE A 302 -1.07 -22.58 -10.78
N GLU A 303 -1.03 -23.49 -9.81
CA GLU A 303 -2.14 -24.39 -9.52
C GLU A 303 -3.22 -23.66 -8.73
N LEU A 304 -4.35 -23.42 -9.37
CA LEU A 304 -5.54 -22.87 -8.74
C LEU A 304 -5.97 -23.73 -7.55
N PRO A 305 -6.31 -23.12 -6.40
CA PRO A 305 -7.00 -23.82 -5.33
C PRO A 305 -8.33 -24.43 -5.82
N LYS A 306 -8.68 -25.63 -5.33
CA LYS A 306 -9.88 -26.39 -5.76
C LYS A 306 -11.19 -25.60 -5.70
N GLU A 307 -11.28 -24.65 -4.76
CA GLU A 307 -12.43 -23.76 -4.58
C GLU A 307 -12.72 -22.86 -5.80
N PHE A 308 -11.81 -22.78 -6.78
CA PHE A 308 -11.95 -21.96 -7.99
C PHE A 308 -12.22 -22.77 -9.27
N HIS A 309 -12.34 -24.10 -9.18
CA HIS A 309 -12.51 -24.93 -10.38
C HIS A 309 -13.88 -24.72 -11.07
N ASP A 310 -14.90 -24.32 -10.30
CA ASP A 310 -16.26 -24.09 -10.80
C ASP A 310 -16.53 -22.62 -11.18
N MET A 311 -15.49 -21.81 -11.44
CA MET A 311 -15.68 -20.44 -11.90
C MET A 311 -16.19 -20.40 -13.34
N ASP A 312 -17.23 -19.61 -13.60
CA ASP A 312 -17.70 -19.39 -14.96
C ASP A 312 -16.65 -18.69 -15.84
N GLN A 313 -16.83 -18.81 -17.15
CA GLN A 313 -16.08 -18.04 -18.13
C GLN A 313 -16.65 -16.61 -18.22
N TYR A 314 -15.78 -15.61 -18.10
CA TYR A 314 -16.14 -14.20 -18.13
C TYR A 314 -15.39 -13.45 -19.23
N ILE A 315 -16.14 -12.73 -20.06
CA ILE A 315 -15.56 -11.82 -21.05
C ILE A 315 -15.12 -10.54 -20.33
N ARG A 316 -13.91 -10.06 -20.65
CA ARG A 316 -13.36 -8.81 -20.12
C ARG A 316 -14.38 -7.68 -20.28
N ARG A 317 -14.67 -6.98 -19.18
CA ARG A 317 -15.56 -5.82 -19.16
C ARG A 317 -14.74 -4.56 -19.41
N PRO A 318 -14.93 -3.86 -20.53
CA PRO A 318 -14.22 -2.62 -20.78
C PRO A 318 -14.53 -1.56 -19.73
N TRP A 319 -13.53 -0.76 -19.34
CA TRP A 319 -13.65 0.24 -18.28
C TRP A 319 -14.73 1.29 -18.54
N TYR A 320 -14.97 1.67 -19.79
CA TYR A 320 -16.04 2.62 -20.14
C TYR A 320 -17.44 2.15 -19.72
N ARG A 321 -17.65 0.83 -19.50
CA ARG A 321 -18.93 0.30 -18.96
C ARG A 321 -19.17 0.62 -17.48
N PHE A 322 -18.21 1.25 -16.81
CA PHE A 322 -18.38 1.77 -15.44
C PHE A 322 -18.62 3.29 -15.43
N ILE A 323 -18.52 3.96 -16.59
CA ILE A 323 -18.86 5.37 -16.75
C ILE A 323 -20.38 5.52 -16.78
N ASN A 324 -20.91 6.50 -16.03
CA ASN A 324 -22.31 6.88 -16.03
C ASN A 324 -22.45 8.39 -15.72
N GLU A 325 -23.67 8.91 -15.79
CA GLU A 325 -23.93 10.34 -15.59
C GLU A 325 -23.47 10.90 -14.23
N SER A 326 -23.47 10.07 -13.17
CA SER A 326 -23.06 10.53 -11.84
C SER A 326 -21.55 10.63 -11.70
N ASN A 327 -20.77 9.79 -12.39
CA ASN A 327 -19.31 9.72 -12.24
C ASN A 327 -18.52 10.25 -13.44
N LYS A 328 -19.17 10.58 -14.57
CA LYS A 328 -18.49 11.06 -15.80
C LYS A 328 -17.59 12.27 -15.61
N HIS A 329 -17.87 13.10 -14.61
CA HIS A 329 -17.04 14.26 -14.27
C HIS A 329 -15.65 13.86 -13.75
N LEU A 330 -15.47 12.61 -13.29
CA LEU A 330 -14.20 12.01 -12.89
C LEU A 330 -13.71 10.98 -13.92
N SER A 331 -14.62 10.20 -14.49
CA SER A 331 -14.31 9.01 -15.30
C SER A 331 -14.33 9.24 -16.81
N GLY A 332 -14.81 10.40 -17.28
CA GLY A 332 -15.02 10.72 -18.69
C GLY A 332 -13.76 11.10 -19.47
N ASN A 333 -12.56 10.85 -18.93
CA ASN A 333 -11.29 11.17 -19.57
C ASN A 333 -10.50 9.87 -19.84
N GLU A 334 -9.96 9.71 -21.04
CA GLU A 334 -9.18 8.52 -21.43
C GLU A 334 -7.95 8.30 -20.55
N ALA A 335 -7.30 9.36 -20.08
CA ALA A 335 -6.10 9.26 -19.23
C ALA A 335 -6.37 8.57 -17.89
N ILE A 336 -7.55 8.74 -17.28
CA ILE A 336 -7.85 8.00 -16.04
C ILE A 336 -8.20 6.54 -16.31
N ILE A 337 -8.82 6.27 -17.46
CA ILE A 337 -9.12 4.89 -17.87
C ILE A 337 -7.82 4.13 -18.15
N ASP A 338 -6.87 4.74 -18.86
CA ASP A 338 -5.56 4.15 -19.14
C ASP A 338 -4.74 3.93 -17.85
N LEU A 339 -4.75 4.89 -16.92
CA LEU A 339 -4.07 4.75 -15.64
C LEU A 339 -4.62 3.54 -14.84
N ILE A 340 -5.95 3.42 -14.74
CA ILE A 340 -6.59 2.29 -14.04
C ILE A 340 -6.26 0.96 -14.75
N ASP A 341 -6.28 0.94 -16.07
CA ASP A 341 -5.94 -0.24 -16.86
C ASP A 341 -4.52 -0.75 -16.61
N ASN A 342 -3.56 0.17 -16.55
CA ASN A 342 -2.15 -0.12 -16.34
C ASN A 342 -1.81 -0.43 -14.87
N LEU A 343 -2.71 -0.16 -13.91
CA LEU A 343 -2.57 -0.56 -12.51
C LEU A 343 -3.24 -1.93 -12.22
N LEU A 344 -4.44 -2.15 -12.77
CA LEU A 344 -5.26 -3.33 -12.51
C LEU A 344 -5.00 -4.46 -13.50
N ARG A 345 -3.76 -4.98 -13.48
CA ARG A 345 -3.32 -6.17 -14.23
C ARG A 345 -3.19 -7.39 -13.33
N TYR A 346 -3.53 -8.57 -13.85
CA TYR A 346 -3.33 -9.83 -13.12
C TYR A 346 -1.86 -10.04 -12.80
N ASP A 347 -1.04 -10.03 -13.85
CA ASP A 347 0.40 -10.11 -13.75
C ASP A 347 0.96 -8.88 -13.04
N HIS A 348 1.55 -9.13 -11.88
CA HIS A 348 2.11 -8.10 -11.02
C HIS A 348 3.32 -7.39 -11.65
N GLN A 349 3.98 -8.01 -12.64
CA GLN A 349 5.08 -7.37 -13.39
C GLN A 349 4.57 -6.39 -14.45
N GLU A 350 3.34 -6.54 -14.96
CA GLU A 350 2.78 -5.63 -15.95
C GLU A 350 2.36 -4.28 -15.37
N ARG A 351 2.08 -4.25 -14.06
CA ARG A 351 1.56 -3.07 -13.35
C ARG A 351 2.57 -1.93 -13.38
N LEU A 352 2.06 -0.70 -13.43
CA LEU A 352 2.88 0.49 -13.19
C LEU A 352 3.55 0.41 -11.82
N THR A 353 4.82 0.79 -11.78
CA THR A 353 5.52 1.16 -10.55
C THR A 353 5.03 2.53 -10.05
N ALA A 354 5.37 2.91 -8.83
CA ALA A 354 4.95 4.20 -8.27
C ALA A 354 5.45 5.40 -9.12
N ARG A 355 6.72 5.40 -9.58
CA ARG A 355 7.23 6.47 -10.46
C ARG A 355 6.62 6.48 -11.85
N GLU A 356 6.39 5.32 -12.45
CA GLU A 356 5.67 5.25 -13.73
C GLU A 356 4.25 5.82 -13.58
N ALA A 357 3.54 5.47 -12.50
CA ALA A 357 2.22 6.01 -12.21
C ALA A 357 2.23 7.53 -11.98
N MET A 358 3.19 8.08 -11.23
CA MET A 358 3.34 9.54 -11.04
C MET A 358 3.62 10.28 -12.37
N GLY A 359 4.32 9.63 -13.30
CA GLY A 359 4.63 10.15 -14.64
C GLY A 359 3.44 10.12 -15.60
N HIS A 360 2.37 9.40 -15.28
CA HIS A 360 1.21 9.22 -16.15
C HIS A 360 0.48 10.53 -16.45
N ASP A 361 -0.04 10.73 -17.66
CA ASP A 361 -0.68 11.98 -18.12
C ASP A 361 -1.84 12.46 -17.25
N TRP A 362 -2.55 11.54 -16.60
CA TRP A 362 -3.59 11.89 -15.62
C TRP A 362 -3.06 12.77 -14.48
N PHE A 363 -1.79 12.67 -14.11
CA PHE A 363 -1.19 13.51 -13.08
C PHE A 363 -0.56 14.80 -13.63
N ALA A 364 -0.60 15.07 -14.94
CA ALA A 364 -0.01 16.28 -15.52
C ALA A 364 -0.46 17.60 -14.84
N PRO A 365 -1.72 17.77 -14.38
CA PRO A 365 -2.13 18.99 -13.68
C PRO A 365 -1.55 19.18 -12.27
N VAL A 366 -0.96 18.14 -11.67
CA VAL A 366 -0.43 18.15 -10.28
C VAL A 366 1.06 17.81 -10.19
N ARG A 367 1.72 17.58 -11.34
CA ARG A 367 3.18 17.60 -11.46
C ARG A 367 3.63 19.04 -11.63
#